data_AF-A0A937TH69-F1
#
_entry.id   AF-A0A937TH69-F1
#
_cell.length_a   1.000
_cell.length_b   1.000
_cell.length_c   1.000
_cell.angle_alpha   90.00
_cell.angle_beta   90.00
_cell.angle_gamma   90.00
#
_symmetry.space_group_name_H-M   'P 1'
#
loop_
_entity.id
_entity.type
_entity.pdbx_description
1 polymer ?
#
loop_
_entity_poly.entity_id
_entity_poly.type
_entity_poly.pdbx_seq_one_letter_code
_entity_poly.pdbx_strand_id
1 'polypeptide(L)' 'MMHVTWEIDLDAGSPREAAERALEIMQRPDSTATVFTVDDRGEQHTIDLMEEGAADGQTCLD' A
#
# COMPACT_ATOMS: atom_id res chain seq x y z
N MET A 1 12.08 11.75 -6.09
CA MET A 1 10.70 11.67 -6.61
C MET A 1 10.20 10.40 -5.98
N MET A 2 9.15 10.49 -5.19
CA MET A 2 8.59 9.34 -4.51
C MET A 2 7.49 8.78 -5.40
N HIS A 3 7.56 7.50 -5.72
CA HIS A 3 6.48 6.77 -6.36
C HIS A 3 5.80 5.92 -5.31
N VAL A 4 4.50 6.12 -5.10
CA VAL A 4 3.73 5.41 -4.08
C VAL A 4 2.79 4.45 -4.77
N THR A 5 2.88 3.19 -4.39
CA THR A 5 2.02 2.11 -4.87
C THR A 5 1.27 1.50 -3.70
N TRP A 6 -0.01 1.25 -3.90
CA TRP A 6 -0.86 0.48 -2.99
C TRP A 6 -1.49 -0.67 -3.78
N GLU A 7 -1.40 -1.88 -3.25
CA GLU A 7 -1.86 -3.09 -3.93
C GLU A 7 -2.80 -3.86 -3.01
N ILE A 8 -3.86 -4.42 -3.61
CA ILE A 8 -4.82 -5.27 -2.93
C ILE A 8 -5.23 -6.40 -3.87
N ASP A 9 -5.29 -7.61 -3.35
CA ASP A 9 -5.90 -8.75 -4.03
C ASP A 9 -7.34 -8.90 -3.54
N LEU A 10 -8.29 -8.92 -4.47
CA LEU A 10 -9.71 -9.10 -4.17
C LEU A 10 -10.43 -9.78 -5.33
N ASP A 11 -11.43 -10.59 -4.99
CA ASP A 11 -12.29 -11.26 -5.96
C ASP A 11 -13.32 -10.27 -6.54
N ALA A 12 -13.35 -10.17 -7.87
CA ALA A 12 -14.28 -9.31 -8.60
C ALA A 12 -14.65 -9.92 -9.95
N GLY A 13 -15.89 -9.70 -10.38
CA GLY A 13 -16.39 -10.23 -11.65
C GLY A 13 -15.87 -9.50 -12.89
N SER A 14 -15.23 -8.34 -12.73
CA SER A 14 -14.71 -7.53 -13.83
C SER A 14 -13.62 -6.54 -13.37
N PRO A 15 -12.73 -6.06 -14.26
CA PRO A 15 -11.65 -5.15 -13.87
C PRO A 15 -12.15 -3.81 -13.33
N ARG A 16 -13.30 -3.31 -13.83
CA ARG A 16 -13.91 -2.09 -13.33
C ARG A 16 -14.43 -2.27 -11.90
N GLU A 17 -15.13 -3.37 -11.66
CA GLU A 17 -15.64 -3.71 -10.32
C GLU A 17 -14.48 -3.85 -9.32
N ALA A 18 -13.36 -4.46 -9.74
CA ALA A 18 -12.17 -4.55 -8.90
C ALA A 18 -11.64 -3.16 -8.49
N ALA A 19 -11.56 -2.23 -9.45
CA ALA A 19 -11.10 -0.86 -9.20
C ALA A 19 -12.09 -0.07 -8.32
N GLU A 20 -13.40 -0.23 -8.55
CA GLU A 20 -14.45 0.38 -7.72
C GLU A 20 -14.34 -0.09 -6.27
N ARG A 21 -14.18 -1.40 -6.05
CA ARG A 21 -14.02 -1.98 -4.70
C ARG A 21 -12.72 -1.59 -4.03
N ALA A 22 -11.61 -1.57 -4.76
CA ALA A 22 -10.33 -1.09 -4.26
C ALA A 22 -10.45 0.36 -3.77
N LEU A 23 -11.12 1.23 -4.53
CA LEU A 23 -11.36 2.62 -4.16
C LEU A 23 -12.27 2.75 -2.93
N GLU A 24 -13.34 1.97 -2.85
CA GLU A 24 -14.22 1.94 -1.68
C GLU A 24 -13.46 1.55 -0.42
N ILE A 25 -12.60 0.53 -0.51
CA ILE A 25 -11.75 0.10 0.60
C ILE A 25 -10.82 1.23 1.02
N MET A 26 -10.12 1.89 0.10
CA MET A 26 -9.23 3.00 0.44
C MET A 26 -9.94 4.19 1.12
N GLN A 27 -11.20 4.47 0.78
CA GLN A 27 -11.95 5.61 1.33
C GLN A 27 -12.61 5.33 2.68
N ARG A 28 -12.70 4.07 3.11
CA ARG A 28 -13.37 3.73 4.36
C ARG A 28 -12.55 4.27 5.55
N PRO A 29 -13.18 5.01 6.48
CA PRO A 29 -12.47 5.55 7.65
C PRO A 29 -11.97 4.47 8.62
N ASP A 30 -12.57 3.28 8.54
CA ASP A 30 -12.18 2.09 9.32
C ASP A 30 -11.39 1.09 8.45
N SER A 31 -10.81 1.54 7.34
CA SER A 31 -10.08 0.67 6.43
C SER A 31 -8.70 0.34 6.98
N THR A 32 -8.30 -0.92 6.82
CA THR A 32 -6.95 -1.41 7.08
C THR A 32 -6.02 -1.25 5.88
N ALA A 33 -6.41 -0.46 4.87
CA ALA A 33 -5.62 -0.13 3.69
C ALA A 33 -4.49 0.88 4.03
N THR A 34 -3.62 0.52 4.97
CA THR A 34 -2.62 1.42 5.55
C THR A 34 -1.19 1.07 5.19
N VAL A 35 -0.98 -0.02 4.45
CA VAL A 35 0.33 -0.48 3.98
C VAL A 35 0.61 0.04 2.58
N PHE A 36 1.67 0.82 2.40
CA PHE A 36 2.08 1.40 1.12
C PHE A 36 3.51 1.01 0.79
N THR A 37 3.78 0.79 -0.49
CA THR A 37 5.14 0.68 -1.01
C THR A 37 5.56 2.02 -1.59
N VAL A 38 6.64 2.60 -1.07
CA VAL A 38 7.22 3.85 -1.56
C VAL A 38 8.56 3.54 -2.20
N ASP A 39 8.69 3.82 -3.49
CA ASP A 39 9.98 3.87 -4.18
C ASP A 39 10.54 5.30 -4.07
N ASP A 40 11.67 5.45 -3.37
CA ASP A 40 12.52 6.64 -3.45
C ASP A 40 13.74 6.33 -4.33
N ARG A 41 13.65 6.68 -5.61
CA ARG A 41 14.77 6.61 -6.55
C ARG A 41 15.39 5.21 -6.65
N GLY A 42 14.56 4.16 -6.59
CA GLY A 42 14.99 2.77 -6.65
C GLY A 42 15.19 2.10 -5.29
N GLU A 43 15.09 2.82 -4.17
CA GLU A 43 15.01 2.25 -2.83
C GLU A 43 13.53 2.06 -2.44
N GLN A 44 13.14 0.83 -2.11
CA GLN A 44 11.74 0.51 -1.77
C GLN A 44 11.55 0.43 -0.26
N HIS A 45 10.59 1.21 0.24
CA HIS A 45 10.17 1.23 1.64
C HIS A 45 8.73 0.73 1.74
N THR A 46 8.49 -0.25 2.60
CA THR A 46 7.13 -0.65 2.97
C THR A 46 6.72 0.09 4.24
N ILE A 47 5.66 0.87 4.17
CA ILE A 47 5.19 1.72 5.27
C ILE A 47 3.77 1.28 5.65
N ASP A 48 3.58 0.75 6.86
CA ASP A 48 2.26 0.58 7.46
C ASP A 48 1.94 1.77 8.38
N LEU A 49 0.90 2.53 8.03
CA LEU A 49 0.47 3.69 8.81
C LEU A 49 -0.35 3.34 10.07
N MET A 50 -0.78 2.09 10.23
CA MET A 50 -1.42 1.61 11.46
C MET A 50 -0.42 1.01 12.45
N GLU A 51 0.78 0.65 12.00
CA GLU A 51 1.83 0.17 12.88
C GLU A 51 2.55 1.35 13.54
N GLU A 52 2.36 1.53 14.85
CA GLU A 52 3.11 2.52 15.62
C GLU A 52 4.58 2.07 15.77
N GLY A 53 5.45 2.49 14.85
CA GLY A 53 6.88 2.57 15.10
C GLY A 53 7.81 1.60 14.36
N ALA A 54 7.64 1.41 13.05
CA ALA A 54 8.77 0.94 12.22
C ALA A 54 9.58 2.14 11.75
N ALA A 55 10.63 2.49 12.49
CA ALA A 55 11.69 3.35 12.00
C ALA A 55 12.25 2.76 10.69
N ASP A 56 12.43 3.63 9.70
CA ASP A 56 13.24 3.47 8.49
C ASP A 56 14.35 2.40 8.69
N GLY A 57 14.13 1.22 8.12
CA GLY A 57 14.87 0.03 8.54
C GLY A 57 14.76 -1.12 7.55
N GLN A 58 14.66 -0.85 6.25
CA GLN A 58 14.90 -1.88 5.25
C GLN A 58 16.40 -1.93 4.95
N THR A 59 17.18 -2.56 5.83
CA THR A 59 18.49 -3.07 5.42
C THR A 59 18.28 -4.08 4.31
N CYS A 60 18.76 -3.74 3.10
CA CYS A 60 19.15 -4.70 2.09
C CYS A 60 20.08 -5.74 2.75
N LEU A 61 19.63 -6.98 2.91
CA LEU A 61 20.53 -8.09 3.21
C LEU A 61 21.13 -8.55 1.87
N ASP A 62 22.46 -8.56 1.81
CA ASP A 62 23.34 -8.93 0.69
C ASP A 62 22.96 -10.24 -0.01
#